data_AF-A0A646P820-F1
#
_entry.id   AF-A0A646P820-F1
#
_cell.length_a   1.000
_cell.length_b   1.000
_cell.length_c   1.000
_cell.angle_alpha   90.00
_cell.angle_beta   90.00
_cell.angle_gamma   90.00
#
_symmetry.space_group_name_H-M   'P 1'
#
loop_
_entity.id
_entity.type
_entity.pdbx_description
1 polymer ?
#
loop_
_entity_poly.entity_id
_entity_poly.type
_entity_poly.pdbx_seq_one_letter_code
_entity_poly.pdbx_strand_id
1 'polypeptide(L)'
;MSANLSPLQQHYQKADRIMLGVLWLMFVYSLGLAFWHGAWGQALLVGGGTAVVMSLLNQLISGQRLLRCVMGAAYMVMAALHINQAGGMLEMHFSIFVLLAFLVYYRDWLPIVVAALVIAVHHLSFFALQAQGVDVVVLPSGSWSTIFLHALYVVAESAILIYLAMQTHAEAVESAALMQAAEKITERVDEVNLSYRSSAQGKVSLGFNQFLGTLDDLVSEVIRDTKSLKKMGDSLLLTTENLSSGAEQQQGEIIYMSSAMLQMSTAIDEVAGHADGAAAAAQAANQQAAEGSRSVNHVRSEISKLATQIDVTETEVQALAEQSEQIGKVLEVIRSIADQTNLLALNAAIEAARAGEHGRGFAVVADEVRNLAQKTALSTAEIQKIISGLQQGSRQAAAAMQESRDSVRSCVQDSQATAELLGTVAQNISGITQMNELIAAATHEQAATSAEVSQHLHSVQQVAKQSFGDASNLNDDGQQLSQLADRLSRLTGRFRVSR
;
A
#
# COMPACT_ATOMS: atom_id res chain seq x y z
N MET A 1 33.48 60.19 20.79
CA MET A 1 33.94 58.86 21.24
C MET A 1 33.25 58.51 22.56
N SER A 2 31.98 58.13 22.51
CA SER A 2 31.29 57.50 23.64
C SER A 2 31.63 56.02 23.59
N ALA A 3 32.74 55.64 24.22
CA ALA A 3 33.00 54.24 24.52
C ALA A 3 31.75 53.67 25.21
N ASN A 4 31.33 52.45 24.85
CA ASN A 4 30.18 51.76 25.45
C ASN A 4 30.45 51.51 26.94
N LEU A 5 30.25 52.53 27.76
CA LEU A 5 30.34 52.45 29.21
C LEU A 5 29.19 51.56 29.69
N SER A 6 29.47 50.66 30.64
CA SER A 6 28.44 49.82 31.23
C SER A 6 27.31 50.70 31.80
N PRO A 7 26.04 50.23 31.78
CA PRO A 7 24.92 50.99 32.34
C PRO A 7 25.18 51.48 33.78
N LEU A 8 25.92 50.68 34.56
CA LEU A 8 26.34 50.99 35.91
C LEU A 8 27.32 52.19 35.97
N GLN A 9 28.26 52.27 35.02
CA GLN A 9 29.22 53.36 34.96
C GLN A 9 28.58 54.68 34.52
N GLN A 10 27.60 54.62 33.62
CA GLN A 10 26.78 55.79 33.27
C GLN A 10 25.96 56.29 34.46
N HIS A 11 25.41 55.36 35.27
CA HIS A 11 24.73 55.69 36.52
C HIS A 11 25.66 56.41 37.50
N TYR A 12 26.89 55.93 37.69
CA TYR A 12 27.85 56.58 38.59
C TYR A 12 28.22 58.00 38.16
N GLN A 13 28.46 58.25 36.87
CA GLN A 13 28.71 59.61 36.36
C GLN A 13 27.50 60.54 36.52
N LYS A 14 26.28 60.01 36.42
CA LYS A 14 25.05 60.77 36.71
C LYS A 14 24.94 61.06 38.22
N ALA A 15 25.24 60.08 39.06
CA ALA A 15 25.26 60.23 40.51
C ALA A 15 26.26 61.30 40.95
N ASP A 16 27.48 61.31 40.42
CA ASP A 16 28.48 62.33 40.76
C ASP A 16 28.00 63.76 40.45
N ARG A 17 27.33 63.95 39.31
CA ARG A 17 26.75 65.26 38.94
C ARG A 17 25.64 65.71 39.89
N ILE A 18 24.76 64.79 40.29
CA ILE A 18 23.70 65.07 41.26
C ILE A 18 24.32 65.42 42.61
N MET A 19 25.30 64.63 43.06
CA MET A 19 25.95 64.83 44.35
C MET A 19 26.73 66.14 44.41
N LEU A 20 27.40 66.51 43.32
CA LEU A 20 28.07 67.80 43.21
C LEU A 20 27.06 68.96 43.28
N GLY A 21 25.87 68.82 42.68
CA GLY A 21 24.79 69.81 42.79
C GLY A 21 24.34 70.01 44.24
N VAL A 22 24.18 68.92 45.00
CA VAL A 22 23.86 68.98 46.43
C VAL A 22 25.00 69.63 47.23
N LEU A 23 26.28 69.34 46.91
CA LEU A 23 27.42 69.97 47.57
C LEU A 23 27.44 71.50 47.38
N TRP A 24 27.13 71.97 46.17
CA TRP A 24 27.02 73.41 45.90
C TRP A 24 25.83 74.05 46.62
N LEU A 25 24.70 73.35 46.73
CA LEU A 25 23.57 73.80 47.55
C LEU A 25 23.97 73.93 49.03
N MET A 26 24.74 72.98 49.56
CA MET A 26 25.31 73.06 50.90
C MET A 26 26.21 74.28 51.05
N PHE A 27 27.07 74.57 50.07
CA PHE A 27 27.91 75.77 50.12
C PHE A 27 27.08 77.06 50.15
N VAL A 28 26.03 77.17 49.34
CA VAL A 28 25.09 78.31 49.38
C VAL A 28 24.46 78.43 50.76
N TYR A 29 24.07 77.31 51.38
CA TYR A 29 23.54 77.29 52.74
C TYR A 29 24.59 77.75 53.78
N SER A 30 25.86 77.36 53.65
CA SER A 30 26.97 77.83 54.49
C SER A 30 27.17 79.36 54.39
N LEU A 31 26.99 79.96 53.20
CA LEU A 31 27.03 81.41 53.04
C LEU A 31 25.87 82.10 53.78
N GLY A 32 24.68 81.50 53.77
CA GLY A 32 23.53 81.96 54.56
C GLY A 32 23.80 81.92 56.06
N LEU A 33 24.39 80.84 56.56
CA LEU A 33 24.80 80.74 57.97
C LEU A 33 25.89 81.77 58.33
N ALA A 34 26.86 82.00 57.44
CA ALA A 34 27.92 82.98 57.64
C ALA A 34 27.40 84.42 57.73
N PHE A 35 26.34 84.75 56.98
CA PHE A 35 25.67 86.05 57.07
C PHE A 35 25.09 86.28 58.47
N TRP A 36 24.48 85.26 59.08
CA TRP A 36 23.90 85.38 60.43
C TRP A 36 24.89 85.27 61.58
N HIS A 37 25.92 84.41 61.45
CA HIS A 37 26.82 84.06 62.55
C HIS A 37 28.23 84.68 62.41
N GLY A 38 28.48 85.50 61.39
CA GLY A 38 29.77 86.17 61.17
C GLY A 38 30.91 85.25 60.70
N ALA A 39 30.61 84.03 60.24
CA ALA A 39 31.61 82.99 59.93
C ALA A 39 32.05 82.96 58.44
N TRP A 40 32.28 84.13 57.83
CA TRP A 40 32.63 84.26 56.41
C TRP A 40 33.94 83.56 56.01
N GLY A 41 34.94 83.61 56.89
CA GLY A 41 36.23 82.93 56.64
C GLY A 41 36.08 81.41 56.53
N GLN A 42 35.29 80.80 57.42
CA GLN A 42 35.02 79.35 57.40
C GLN A 42 34.20 78.96 56.16
N ALA A 43 33.19 79.76 55.81
CA ALA A 43 32.35 79.51 54.64
C ALA A 43 33.18 79.49 53.34
N LEU A 44 34.02 80.51 53.12
CA LEU A 44 34.78 80.63 51.88
C LEU A 44 35.95 79.63 51.80
N LEU A 45 36.72 79.47 52.89
CA LEU A 45 37.89 78.61 52.89
C LEU A 45 37.52 77.12 52.92
N VAL A 46 36.68 76.71 53.87
CA VAL A 46 36.30 75.30 54.04
C VAL A 46 35.17 74.96 53.08
N GLY A 47 34.10 75.75 53.06
CA GLY A 47 32.94 75.49 52.20
C GLY A 47 33.27 75.67 50.72
N GLY A 48 33.75 76.86 50.35
CA GLY A 48 34.10 77.20 48.97
C GLY A 48 35.27 76.36 48.45
N GLY A 49 36.29 76.14 49.28
CA GLY A 49 37.41 75.25 48.97
C GLY A 49 36.95 73.82 48.68
N THR A 50 36.09 73.25 49.52
CA THR A 50 35.54 71.90 49.32
C THR A 50 34.72 71.82 48.03
N ALA A 51 33.85 72.79 47.76
CA ALA A 51 33.03 72.80 46.54
C ALA A 51 33.87 72.91 45.25
N VAL A 52 34.91 73.75 45.24
CA VAL A 52 35.83 73.92 44.10
C VAL A 52 36.68 72.67 43.89
N VAL A 53 37.30 72.12 44.95
CA VAL A 53 38.11 70.91 44.86
C VAL A 53 37.28 69.74 44.35
N MET A 54 36.06 69.56 44.86
CA MET A 54 35.17 68.50 44.38
C MET A 54 34.70 68.72 42.94
N SER A 55 34.52 69.97 42.51
CA SER A 55 34.19 70.27 41.11
C SER A 55 35.33 69.90 40.16
N LEU A 56 36.58 70.15 40.55
CA LEU A 56 37.77 69.75 39.79
C LEU A 56 37.93 68.23 39.76
N LEU A 57 37.81 67.56 40.92
CA LEU A 57 37.88 66.10 40.98
C LEU A 57 36.77 65.43 40.16
N ASN A 58 35.57 66.00 40.14
CA ASN A 58 34.48 65.50 39.31
C ASN A 58 34.79 65.59 37.80
N GLN A 59 35.60 66.53 37.35
CA GLN A 59 36.03 66.59 35.93
C GLN A 59 37.13 65.55 35.62
N LEU A 60 37.97 65.22 36.60
CA LEU A 60 39.14 64.35 36.40
C LEU A 60 38.81 62.86 36.54
N ILE A 61 37.99 62.50 37.53
CA ILE A 61 37.77 61.10 37.94
C ILE A 61 36.28 60.74 38.07
N SER A 62 35.42 61.36 37.24
CA SER A 62 33.98 61.07 37.21
C SER A 62 33.70 59.57 37.00
N GLY A 63 32.76 59.03 37.77
CA GLY A 63 32.33 57.64 37.76
C GLY A 63 33.28 56.68 38.47
N GLN A 64 34.45 57.15 38.95
CA GLN A 64 35.37 56.31 39.70
C GLN A 64 34.95 56.18 41.17
N ARG A 65 35.24 55.01 41.74
CA ARG A 65 34.92 54.72 43.16
C ARG A 65 35.57 55.70 44.13
N LEU A 66 36.78 56.17 43.80
CA LEU A 66 37.51 57.14 44.61
C LEU A 66 36.72 58.44 44.76
N LEU A 67 36.18 58.99 43.66
CA LEU A 67 35.40 60.23 43.70
C LEU A 67 34.18 60.10 44.61
N ARG A 68 33.46 58.98 44.55
CA ARG A 68 32.29 58.71 45.42
C ARG A 68 32.67 58.71 46.90
N CYS A 69 33.81 58.13 47.24
CA CYS A 69 34.32 58.11 48.62
C CYS A 69 34.70 59.51 49.09
N VAL A 70 35.42 60.27 48.25
CA VAL A 70 35.82 61.65 48.57
C VAL A 70 34.59 62.56 48.62
N MET A 71 33.56 62.33 47.81
CA MET A 71 32.28 63.05 47.88
C MET A 71 31.56 62.78 49.20
N GLY A 72 31.55 61.52 49.67
CA GLY A 72 31.04 61.17 51.01
C GLY A 72 31.80 61.91 52.12
N ALA A 73 33.13 61.98 52.04
CA ALA A 73 33.94 62.75 52.97
C ALA A 73 33.63 64.27 52.89
N ALA A 74 33.49 64.82 51.69
CA ALA A 74 33.16 66.22 51.45
C ALA A 74 31.81 66.62 52.06
N TYR A 75 30.80 65.74 51.96
CA TYR A 75 29.51 65.95 52.66
C TYR A 75 29.66 66.04 54.16
N MET A 76 30.52 65.20 54.75
CA MET A 76 30.77 65.24 56.19
C MET A 76 31.55 66.47 56.61
N VAL A 77 32.49 66.94 55.78
CA VAL A 77 33.19 68.23 55.99
C VAL A 77 32.22 69.40 55.93
N MET A 78 31.30 69.40 54.96
CA MET A 78 30.27 70.45 54.85
C MET A 78 29.27 70.41 56.00
N ALA A 79 28.85 69.21 56.43
CA ALA A 79 27.99 69.05 57.60
C ALA A 79 28.68 69.54 58.88
N ALA A 80 29.93 69.15 59.08
CA ALA A 80 30.79 69.64 60.17
C ALA A 80 30.91 71.17 60.18
N LEU A 81 31.15 71.78 59.01
CA LEU A 81 31.19 73.23 58.85
C LEU A 81 29.86 73.87 59.27
N HIS A 82 28.73 73.35 58.81
CA HIS A 82 27.42 73.90 59.16
C HIS A 82 27.12 73.77 60.66
N ILE A 83 27.46 72.63 61.27
CA ILE A 83 27.33 72.42 62.72
C ILE A 83 28.16 73.48 63.46
N ASN A 84 29.41 73.70 63.06
CA ASN A 84 30.29 74.67 63.67
C ASN A 84 29.79 76.12 63.50
N GLN A 85 29.37 76.51 62.29
CA GLN A 85 28.85 77.84 61.99
C GLN A 85 27.57 78.16 62.77
N ALA A 86 26.77 77.15 63.07
CA ALA A 86 25.52 77.28 63.81
C ALA A 86 25.71 77.07 65.33
N GLY A 87 26.94 77.11 65.84
CA GLY A 87 27.22 76.98 67.27
C GLY A 87 26.90 75.59 67.85
N GLY A 88 26.97 74.54 67.03
CA GLY A 88 26.74 73.16 67.43
C GLY A 88 25.27 72.77 67.59
N MET A 89 24.32 73.55 67.05
CA MET A 89 22.88 73.24 67.13
C MET A 89 22.57 71.77 66.77
N LEU A 90 21.75 71.12 67.60
CA LEU A 90 21.41 69.70 67.43
C LEU A 90 20.69 69.45 66.10
N GLU A 91 19.88 70.41 65.65
CA GLU A 91 19.15 70.35 64.38
C GLU A 91 20.11 70.22 63.19
N MET A 92 21.30 70.81 63.30
CA MET A 92 22.30 70.74 62.24
C MET A 92 22.92 69.35 62.11
N HIS A 93 22.88 68.52 63.16
CA HIS A 93 23.37 67.16 63.12
C HIS A 93 22.44 66.23 62.30
N PHE A 94 21.16 66.58 62.15
CA PHE A 94 20.26 65.85 61.25
C PHE A 94 20.73 65.87 59.79
N SER A 95 21.53 66.86 59.39
CA SER A 95 22.10 66.90 58.05
C SER A 95 23.03 65.71 57.76
N ILE A 96 23.66 65.10 58.77
CA ILE A 96 24.52 63.92 58.61
C ILE A 96 23.71 62.73 58.10
N PHE A 97 22.57 62.43 58.73
CA PHE A 97 21.66 61.35 58.36
C PHE A 97 21.13 61.53 56.93
N VAL A 98 20.68 62.75 56.60
CA VAL A 98 20.19 63.10 55.25
C VAL A 98 21.27 62.87 54.19
N LEU A 99 22.51 63.28 54.46
CA LEU A 99 23.61 63.16 53.51
C LEU A 99 24.10 61.72 53.37
N LEU A 100 24.13 60.94 54.47
CA LEU A 100 24.40 59.50 54.41
C LEU A 100 23.34 58.79 53.57
N ALA A 101 22.06 59.14 53.74
CA ALA A 101 20.98 58.58 52.92
C ALA A 101 21.14 58.91 51.43
N PHE A 102 21.58 60.12 51.06
CA PHE A 102 21.88 60.45 49.67
C PHE A 102 22.97 59.56 49.06
N LEU A 103 23.99 59.17 49.84
CA LEU A 103 25.06 58.30 49.35
C LEU A 103 24.55 56.92 48.91
N VAL A 104 23.36 56.47 49.35
CA VAL A 104 22.73 55.24 48.82
C VAL A 104 22.46 55.33 47.32
N TYR A 105 22.22 56.51 46.75
CA TYR A 105 22.04 56.68 45.30
C TYR A 105 23.26 56.24 44.49
N TYR A 106 24.46 56.27 45.09
CA TYR A 106 25.66 55.70 44.46
C TYR A 106 25.61 54.19 44.30
N ARG A 107 24.74 53.48 45.02
CA ARG A 107 24.68 52.01 45.05
C ARG A 107 26.06 51.40 45.37
N ASP A 108 26.80 52.06 46.25
CA ASP A 108 28.10 51.60 46.73
C ASP A 108 28.14 51.82 48.24
N TRP A 109 28.50 50.76 48.97
CA TRP A 109 28.55 50.78 50.42
C TRP A 109 29.75 51.58 50.95
N LEU A 110 30.84 51.67 50.16
CA LEU A 110 32.10 52.24 50.63
C LEU A 110 32.02 53.75 50.92
N PRO A 111 31.38 54.59 50.08
CA PRO A 111 31.15 56.01 50.40
C PRO A 111 30.45 56.25 51.73
N ILE A 112 29.48 55.39 52.09
CA ILE A 112 28.74 55.47 53.36
C ILE A 112 29.70 55.21 54.52
N VAL A 113 30.53 54.16 54.42
CA VAL A 113 31.54 53.84 55.44
C VAL A 113 32.57 54.96 55.59
N VAL A 114 33.05 55.51 54.47
CA VAL A 114 34.02 56.62 54.50
C VAL A 114 33.42 57.86 55.13
N ALA A 115 32.18 58.22 54.80
CA ALA A 115 31.46 59.32 55.42
C ALA A 115 31.26 59.09 56.93
N ALA A 116 30.76 57.91 57.32
CA ALA A 116 30.58 57.55 58.74
C ALA A 116 31.90 57.64 59.53
N LEU A 117 33.02 57.22 58.94
CA LEU A 117 34.34 57.33 59.56
C LEU A 117 34.79 58.79 59.71
N VAL A 118 34.65 59.60 58.64
CA VAL A 118 35.05 61.03 58.67
C VAL A 118 34.26 61.79 59.73
N ILE A 119 32.96 61.57 59.82
CA ILE A 119 32.12 62.27 60.78
C ILE A 119 32.35 61.78 62.22
N ALA A 120 32.65 60.48 62.41
CA ALA A 120 33.05 59.95 63.72
C ALA A 120 34.38 60.56 64.19
N VAL A 121 35.39 60.62 63.32
CA VAL A 121 36.68 61.26 63.62
C VAL A 121 36.47 62.74 63.94
N HIS A 122 35.66 63.45 63.15
CA HIS A 122 35.32 64.85 63.41
C HIS A 122 34.69 65.02 64.80
N HIS A 123 33.63 64.28 65.12
CA HIS A 123 32.93 64.43 66.41
C HIS A 123 33.82 64.10 67.61
N LEU A 124 34.65 63.05 67.52
CA LEU A 124 35.59 62.69 68.59
C LEU A 124 36.69 63.75 68.76
N SER A 125 37.31 64.18 67.67
CA SER A 125 38.45 65.11 67.72
C SER A 125 38.03 66.54 68.04
N PHE A 126 36.96 67.04 67.41
CA PHE A 126 36.49 68.41 67.65
C PHE A 126 35.84 68.54 69.02
N PHE A 127 35.16 67.50 69.54
CA PHE A 127 34.67 67.54 70.93
C PHE A 127 35.84 67.55 71.94
N ALA A 128 36.92 66.79 71.68
CA ALA A 128 38.12 66.83 72.51
C ALA A 128 38.81 68.21 72.49
N LEU A 129 38.88 68.85 71.32
CA LEU A 129 39.43 70.20 71.16
C LEU A 129 38.53 71.27 71.81
N GLN A 130 37.21 71.16 71.63
CA GLN A 130 36.23 72.03 72.28
C GLN A 130 36.34 71.95 73.81
N ALA A 131 36.53 70.74 74.36
CA ALA A 131 36.74 70.54 75.81
C ALA A 131 38.05 71.17 76.34
N GLN A 132 39.02 71.44 75.45
CA GLN A 132 40.29 72.12 75.78
C GLN A 132 40.22 73.64 75.56
N GLY A 133 39.06 74.19 75.17
CA GLY A 133 38.86 75.62 74.96
C GLY A 133 39.30 76.13 73.58
N VAL A 134 39.50 75.25 72.60
CA VAL A 134 39.72 75.64 71.20
C VAL A 134 38.40 76.12 70.58
N ASP A 135 38.45 77.15 69.73
CA ASP A 135 37.29 77.77 69.06
C ASP A 135 36.72 76.88 67.93
N VAL A 136 36.25 75.70 68.31
CA VAL A 136 35.51 74.74 67.47
C VAL A 136 34.31 74.23 68.28
N VAL A 137 33.12 74.24 67.69
CA VAL A 137 31.88 73.90 68.38
C VAL A 137 31.20 72.73 67.68
N VAL A 138 31.15 71.58 68.36
CA VAL A 138 30.35 70.42 67.95
C VAL A 138 29.02 70.41 68.68
N LEU A 139 29.00 70.65 70.00
CA LEU A 139 27.78 70.65 70.81
C LEU A 139 27.79 71.82 71.80
N PRO A 140 26.71 72.64 71.92
CA PRO A 140 26.68 73.80 72.81
C PRO A 140 26.83 73.43 74.30
N SER A 141 26.28 72.27 74.70
CA SER A 141 26.33 71.75 76.08
C SER A 141 26.30 70.22 76.11
N GLY A 142 27.29 69.56 75.50
CA GLY A 142 27.34 68.10 75.34
C GLY A 142 28.29 67.38 76.32
N SER A 143 28.04 66.08 76.53
CA SER A 143 28.95 65.17 77.25
C SER A 143 29.52 64.10 76.30
N TRP A 144 30.57 63.40 76.73
CA TRP A 144 31.09 62.22 76.02
C TRP A 144 30.01 61.16 75.76
N SER A 145 29.02 61.01 76.65
CA SER A 145 27.89 60.10 76.44
C SER A 145 26.99 60.51 75.28
N THR A 146 26.79 61.82 75.04
CA THR A 146 26.05 62.31 73.87
C THR A 146 26.78 61.97 72.56
N ILE A 147 28.11 62.10 72.52
CA ILE A 147 28.93 61.73 71.34
C ILE A 147 28.85 60.23 71.06
N PHE A 148 28.96 59.38 72.10
CA PHE A 148 28.81 57.93 71.92
C PHE A 148 27.40 57.52 71.47
N LEU A 149 26.36 58.22 71.95
CA LEU A 149 25.00 58.00 71.48
C LEU A 149 24.83 58.37 70.00
N HIS A 150 25.39 59.50 69.56
CA HIS A 150 25.40 59.88 68.13
C HIS A 150 26.15 58.86 67.28
N ALA A 151 27.31 58.39 67.74
CA ALA A 151 28.08 57.36 67.06
C ALA A 151 27.26 56.06 66.90
N LEU A 152 26.51 55.65 67.93
CA LEU A 152 25.62 54.49 67.85
C LEU A 152 24.55 54.64 66.76
N TYR A 153 23.88 55.80 66.69
CA TYR A 153 22.87 56.07 65.67
C TYR A 153 23.46 56.09 64.25
N VAL A 154 24.63 56.70 64.06
CA VAL A 154 25.33 56.71 62.77
C VAL A 154 25.74 55.31 62.34
N VAL A 155 26.21 54.45 63.27
CA VAL A 155 26.54 53.05 62.98
C VAL A 155 25.28 52.26 62.59
N ALA A 156 24.19 52.41 63.34
CA ALA A 156 22.93 51.72 63.07
C ALA A 156 22.33 52.13 61.72
N GLU A 157 22.29 53.42 61.42
CA GLU A 157 21.84 53.93 60.12
C GLU A 157 22.77 53.44 58.99
N SER A 158 24.09 53.59 59.15
CA SER A 158 25.06 53.17 58.14
C SER A 158 24.91 51.69 57.79
N ALA A 159 24.63 50.82 58.77
CA ALA A 159 24.38 49.40 58.52
C ALA A 159 23.16 49.16 57.60
N ILE A 160 22.05 49.88 57.83
CA ILE A 160 20.84 49.79 56.99
C ILE A 160 21.13 50.36 55.59
N LEU A 161 21.78 51.51 55.49
CA LEU A 161 22.09 52.15 54.21
C LEU A 161 23.09 51.32 53.39
N ILE A 162 24.06 50.66 54.03
CA ILE A 162 24.98 49.71 53.38
C ILE A 162 24.19 48.53 52.81
N TYR A 163 23.28 47.94 53.59
CA TYR A 163 22.42 46.85 53.11
C TYR A 163 21.60 47.29 51.88
N LEU A 164 20.95 48.46 51.94
CA LEU A 164 20.19 49.01 50.81
C LEU A 164 21.08 49.31 49.60
N ALA A 165 22.28 49.85 49.80
CA ALA A 165 23.24 50.11 48.72
C ALA A 165 23.73 48.82 48.05
N MET A 166 23.99 47.76 48.82
CA MET A 166 24.37 46.45 48.30
C MET A 166 23.22 45.78 47.54
N GLN A 167 22.00 45.84 48.07
CA GLN A 167 20.81 45.30 47.41
C GLN A 167 20.54 46.01 46.08
N THR A 168 20.48 47.35 46.08
CA THR A 168 20.23 48.13 44.87
C THR A 168 21.36 48.01 43.84
N HIS A 169 22.60 47.76 44.27
CA HIS A 169 23.70 47.41 43.36
C HIS A 169 23.48 46.06 42.68
N ALA A 170 23.11 45.02 43.45
CA ALA A 170 22.82 43.69 42.91
C ALA A 170 21.66 43.73 41.88
N GLU A 171 20.57 44.42 42.21
CA GLU A 171 19.43 44.65 41.30
C GLU A 171 19.85 45.38 40.02
N ALA A 172 20.71 46.40 40.12
CA ALA A 172 21.21 47.15 38.97
C ALA A 172 22.08 46.31 38.05
N VAL A 173 22.95 45.44 38.60
CA VAL A 173 23.79 44.53 37.83
C VAL A 173 22.94 43.48 37.11
N GLU A 174 21.96 42.89 37.81
CA GLU A 174 21.03 41.93 37.20
C GLU A 174 20.21 42.56 36.07
N SER A 175 19.65 43.76 36.31
CA SER A 175 18.91 44.51 35.28
C SER A 175 19.76 44.84 34.06
N ALA A 176 21.03 45.23 34.24
CA ALA A 176 21.93 45.52 33.13
C ALA A 176 22.25 44.28 32.30
N ALA A 177 22.47 43.13 32.94
CA ALA A 177 22.72 41.86 32.26
C ALA A 177 21.48 41.37 31.48
N LEU A 178 20.27 41.61 32.00
CA LEU A 178 19.03 41.31 31.29
C LEU A 178 18.82 42.20 30.07
N MET A 179 19.08 43.51 30.19
CA MET A 179 19.00 44.44 29.06
C MET A 179 19.99 44.05 27.96
N GLN A 180 21.22 43.73 28.32
CA GLN A 180 22.23 43.27 27.37
C GLN A 180 21.81 41.96 26.69
N ALA A 181 21.23 41.02 27.45
CA ALA A 181 20.72 39.79 26.87
C ALA A 181 19.58 40.06 25.89
N ALA A 182 18.62 40.91 26.23
CA ALA A 182 17.54 41.31 25.33
C ALA A 182 18.09 41.95 24.04
N GLU A 183 19.04 42.87 24.15
CA GLU A 183 19.70 43.50 23.00
C GLU A 183 20.42 42.48 22.11
N LYS A 184 21.12 41.51 22.72
CA LYS A 184 21.82 40.45 21.98
C LYS A 184 20.89 39.43 21.33
N ILE A 185 19.74 39.15 21.94
CA ILE A 185 18.71 38.28 21.38
C ILE A 185 18.09 38.92 20.13
N THR A 186 17.96 40.25 20.11
CA THR A 186 17.34 41.02 19.00
C THR A 186 18.34 41.86 18.21
N GLU A 187 19.64 41.51 18.24
CA GLU A 187 20.71 42.29 17.59
C GLU A 187 20.50 42.39 16.07
N ARG A 188 19.80 41.41 15.49
CA ARG A 188 19.45 41.35 14.08
C ARG A 188 17.94 41.52 13.93
N VAL A 189 17.53 42.43 13.05
CA VAL A 189 16.12 42.79 12.83
C VAL A 189 15.24 41.58 12.43
N ASP A 190 15.82 40.64 11.69
CA ASP A 190 15.10 39.47 11.15
C ASP A 190 15.41 38.15 11.86
N GLU A 191 16.21 38.18 12.94
CA GLU A 191 16.68 36.98 13.64
C GLU A 191 16.56 37.14 15.17
N VAL A 192 15.89 36.19 15.82
CA VAL A 192 15.81 36.07 17.28
C VAL A 192 16.79 34.99 17.72
N ASN A 193 17.84 35.37 18.45
CA ASN A 193 18.84 34.44 18.92
C ASN A 193 18.47 33.83 20.29
N LEU A 194 17.80 32.69 20.26
CA LEU A 194 17.40 31.95 21.46
C LEU A 194 18.57 31.23 22.13
N SER A 195 19.74 31.13 21.49
CA SER A 195 20.92 30.47 22.07
C SER A 195 21.68 31.34 23.07
N TYR A 196 21.38 32.64 23.15
CA TYR A 196 22.02 33.56 24.08
C TYR A 196 21.39 33.44 25.49
N ARG A 197 22.23 33.50 26.53
CA ARG A 197 21.80 33.48 27.94
C ARG A 197 22.38 34.68 28.69
N SER A 198 21.59 35.25 29.60
CA SER A 198 22.07 36.29 30.51
C SER A 198 23.13 35.74 31.45
N SER A 199 24.19 36.51 31.70
CA SER A 199 25.31 36.14 32.55
C SER A 199 25.05 36.38 34.06
N ALA A 200 23.94 37.05 34.41
CA ALA A 200 23.59 37.30 35.81
C ALA A 200 23.03 36.04 36.50
N GLN A 201 23.26 35.94 37.81
CA GLN A 201 22.85 34.79 38.64
C GLN A 201 21.66 35.09 39.57
N GLY A 202 21.04 36.27 39.42
CA GLY A 202 19.85 36.61 40.21
C GLY A 202 18.62 35.80 39.78
N LYS A 203 17.58 35.85 40.62
CA LYS A 203 16.36 35.04 40.42
C LYS A 203 15.64 35.37 39.12
N VAL A 204 15.66 36.64 38.70
CA VAL A 204 14.99 37.09 37.47
C VAL A 204 15.79 36.63 36.25
N SER A 205 17.12 36.74 36.30
CA SER A 205 18.02 36.23 35.25
C SER A 205 17.88 34.72 35.04
N LEU A 206 17.80 33.95 36.13
CA LEU A 206 17.57 32.50 36.05
C LEU A 206 16.20 32.18 35.42
N GLY A 207 15.13 32.84 35.85
CA GLY A 207 13.80 32.66 35.25
C GLY A 207 13.75 33.05 33.77
N PHE A 208 14.44 34.13 33.39
CA PHE A 208 14.58 34.55 31.99
C PHE A 208 15.34 33.51 31.15
N ASN A 209 16.47 33.00 31.65
CA ASN A 209 17.24 31.95 30.97
C ASN A 209 16.45 30.64 30.83
N GLN A 210 15.65 30.28 31.84
CA GLN A 210 14.76 29.11 31.78
C GLN A 210 13.68 29.30 30.72
N PHE A 211 13.03 30.46 30.69
CA PHE A 211 12.04 30.80 29.65
C PHE A 211 12.63 30.72 28.24
N LEU A 212 13.83 31.26 28.02
CA LEU A 212 14.54 31.13 26.75
C LEU A 212 14.88 29.68 26.42
N GLY A 213 15.25 28.86 27.41
CA GLY A 213 15.46 27.42 27.23
C GLY A 213 14.20 26.73 26.74
N THR A 214 13.06 26.96 27.38
CA THR A 214 11.78 26.39 26.94
C THR A 214 11.39 26.84 25.54
N LEU A 215 11.59 28.11 25.19
CA LEU A 215 11.33 28.60 23.82
C LEU A 215 12.27 27.96 22.80
N ASP A 216 13.54 27.82 23.13
CA ASP A 216 14.56 27.20 22.29
C ASP A 216 14.23 25.73 21.98
N ASP A 217 13.83 24.97 23.00
CA ASP A 217 13.40 23.59 22.85
C ASP A 217 12.15 23.47 21.96
N LEU A 218 11.12 24.28 22.23
CA LEU A 218 9.88 24.29 21.44
C LEU A 218 10.13 24.63 19.97
N VAL A 219 10.91 25.69 19.69
CA VAL A 219 11.22 26.08 18.31
C VAL A 219 12.06 25.01 17.62
N SER A 220 13.00 24.39 18.33
CA SER A 220 13.81 23.29 17.80
C SER A 220 12.97 22.08 17.43
N GLU A 221 11.96 21.75 18.25
CA GLU A 221 10.99 20.69 17.96
C GLU A 221 10.16 21.01 16.71
N VAL A 222 9.60 22.23 16.61
CA VAL A 222 8.85 22.66 15.43
C VAL A 222 9.71 22.61 14.16
N ILE A 223 11.00 22.98 14.22
CA ILE A 223 11.94 22.87 13.09
C ILE A 223 12.11 21.40 12.66
N ARG A 224 12.23 20.46 13.62
CA ARG A 224 12.33 19.02 13.32
C ARG A 224 11.03 18.50 12.69
N ASP A 225 9.89 18.83 13.27
CA ASP A 225 8.58 18.39 12.78
C ASP A 225 8.28 18.95 11.39
N THR A 226 8.65 20.21 11.14
CA THR A 226 8.51 20.83 9.81
C THR A 226 9.32 20.10 8.75
N LYS A 227 10.55 19.67 9.07
CA LYS A 227 11.38 18.86 8.14
C LYS A 227 10.75 17.48 7.88
N SER A 228 10.19 16.86 8.91
CA SER A 228 9.46 15.58 8.78
C SER A 228 8.21 15.75 7.92
N LEU A 229 7.45 16.83 8.10
CA LEU A 229 6.26 17.14 7.32
C LEU A 229 6.59 17.35 5.84
N LYS A 230 7.70 18.04 5.53
CA LYS A 230 8.20 18.18 4.15
C LYS A 230 8.50 16.82 3.52
N LYS A 231 9.28 15.97 4.21
CA LYS A 231 9.60 14.62 3.72
C LYS A 231 8.35 13.77 3.49
N MET A 232 7.36 13.90 4.39
CA MET A 232 6.09 13.18 4.27
C MET A 232 5.27 13.67 3.07
N GLY A 233 5.25 14.98 2.80
CA GLY A 233 4.67 15.54 1.58
C GLY A 233 5.35 15.03 0.30
N ASP A 234 6.68 15.06 0.25
CA ASP A 234 7.45 14.55 -0.90
C ASP A 234 7.19 13.05 -1.14
N SER A 235 7.15 12.26 -0.05
CA SER A 235 6.82 10.83 -0.13
C SER A 235 5.39 10.60 -0.60
N LEU A 236 4.43 11.41 -0.15
CA LEU A 236 3.03 11.31 -0.57
C LEU A 236 2.88 11.58 -2.07
N LEU A 237 3.58 12.59 -2.60
CA LEU A 237 3.59 12.89 -4.03
C LEU A 237 4.12 11.70 -4.85
N LEU A 238 5.25 11.11 -4.45
CA LEU A 238 5.81 9.92 -5.12
C LEU A 238 4.87 8.71 -5.06
N THR A 239 4.26 8.44 -3.90
CA THR A 239 3.27 7.36 -3.76
C THR A 239 2.05 7.60 -4.65
N THR A 240 1.64 8.86 -4.79
CA THR A 240 0.51 9.26 -5.61
C THR A 240 0.77 9.08 -7.11
N GLU A 241 1.97 9.43 -7.57
CA GLU A 241 2.39 9.17 -8.96
C GLU A 241 2.36 7.67 -9.28
N ASN A 242 2.87 6.84 -8.38
CA ASN A 242 2.82 5.38 -8.53
C ASN A 242 1.38 4.86 -8.54
N LEU A 243 0.49 5.39 -7.69
CA LEU A 243 -0.92 5.02 -7.66
C LEU A 243 -1.63 5.39 -8.98
N SER A 244 -1.38 6.59 -9.50
CA SER A 244 -1.94 7.03 -10.79
C SER A 244 -1.48 6.15 -11.95
N SER A 245 -0.18 5.84 -12.02
CA SER A 245 0.39 4.96 -13.04
C SER A 245 -0.16 3.54 -12.93
N GLY A 246 -0.27 3.00 -11.71
CA GLY A 246 -0.87 1.69 -11.47
C GLY A 246 -2.34 1.63 -11.88
N ALA A 247 -3.12 2.68 -11.61
CA ALA A 247 -4.52 2.77 -12.02
C ALA A 247 -4.67 2.82 -13.56
N GLU A 248 -3.79 3.55 -14.25
CA GLU A 248 -3.77 3.61 -15.72
C GLU A 248 -3.43 2.24 -16.33
N GLN A 249 -2.39 1.57 -15.80
CA GLN A 249 -2.04 0.21 -16.23
C GLN A 249 -3.20 -0.76 -16.01
N GLN A 250 -3.83 -0.71 -14.83
CA GLN A 250 -4.99 -1.55 -14.51
C GLN A 250 -6.14 -1.31 -15.49
N GLN A 251 -6.39 -0.06 -15.89
CA GLN A 251 -7.39 0.26 -16.89
C GLN A 251 -7.07 -0.35 -18.27
N GLY A 252 -5.81 -0.36 -18.67
CA GLY A 252 -5.36 -1.06 -19.89
C GLY A 252 -5.64 -2.57 -19.83
N GLU A 253 -5.30 -3.22 -18.71
CA GLU A 253 -5.55 -4.65 -18.50
C GLU A 253 -7.05 -4.98 -18.53
N ILE A 254 -7.90 -4.13 -17.92
CA ILE A 254 -9.36 -4.30 -17.97
C ILE A 254 -9.89 -4.26 -19.40
N ILE A 255 -9.41 -3.34 -20.23
CA ILE A 255 -9.82 -3.24 -21.64
C ILE A 255 -9.43 -4.51 -22.39
N TYR A 256 -8.20 -4.98 -22.19
CA TYR A 256 -7.73 -6.24 -22.77
C TYR A 256 -8.58 -7.43 -22.34
N MET A 257 -8.81 -7.59 -21.03
CA MET A 257 -9.64 -8.67 -20.49
C MET A 257 -11.08 -8.60 -20.99
N SER A 258 -11.66 -7.41 -21.11
CA SER A 258 -13.02 -7.23 -21.66
C SER A 258 -13.10 -7.69 -23.11
N SER A 259 -12.08 -7.38 -23.92
CA SER A 259 -11.99 -7.90 -25.29
C SER A 259 -11.85 -9.42 -25.33
N ALA A 260 -11.05 -10.00 -24.42
CA ALA A 260 -10.89 -11.45 -24.32
C ALA A 260 -12.21 -12.14 -23.89
N MET A 261 -12.97 -11.54 -22.97
CA MET A 261 -14.29 -12.04 -22.57
C MET A 261 -15.30 -11.99 -23.74
N LEU A 262 -15.27 -10.95 -24.56
CA LEU A 262 -16.10 -10.88 -25.76
C LEU A 262 -15.75 -12.01 -26.74
N GLN A 263 -14.46 -12.25 -26.99
CA GLN A 263 -14.01 -13.36 -27.83
C GLN A 263 -14.39 -14.72 -27.25
N MET A 264 -14.29 -14.89 -25.93
CA MET A 264 -14.71 -16.10 -25.24
C MET A 264 -16.21 -16.33 -25.37
N SER A 265 -17.03 -15.28 -25.27
CA SER A 265 -18.47 -15.36 -25.49
C SER A 265 -18.80 -15.85 -26.90
N THR A 266 -18.11 -15.33 -27.92
CA THR A 266 -18.29 -15.81 -29.30
C THR A 266 -17.88 -17.27 -29.45
N ALA A 267 -16.74 -17.66 -28.88
CA ALA A 267 -16.27 -19.04 -28.95
C ALA A 267 -17.22 -20.03 -28.24
N ILE A 268 -17.83 -19.63 -27.12
CA ILE A 268 -18.84 -20.43 -26.42
C ILE A 268 -20.07 -20.65 -27.31
N ASP A 269 -20.54 -19.60 -27.99
CA ASP A 269 -21.69 -19.67 -28.91
C ASP A 269 -21.38 -20.59 -30.11
N GLU A 270 -20.17 -20.51 -30.66
CA GLU A 270 -19.71 -21.42 -31.73
C GLU A 270 -19.67 -22.88 -31.27
N VAL A 271 -19.14 -23.16 -30.06
CA VAL A 271 -19.10 -24.53 -29.51
C VAL A 271 -20.52 -25.07 -29.25
N ALA A 272 -21.43 -24.23 -28.75
CA ALA A 272 -22.83 -24.61 -28.56
C ALA A 272 -23.48 -24.98 -29.91
N GLY A 273 -23.30 -24.15 -30.94
CA GLY A 273 -23.77 -24.43 -32.29
C GLY A 273 -23.16 -25.71 -32.89
N HIS A 274 -21.89 -25.99 -32.63
CA HIS A 274 -21.24 -27.24 -33.03
C HIS A 274 -21.80 -28.47 -32.31
N ALA A 275 -22.10 -28.37 -31.01
CA ALA A 275 -22.71 -29.44 -30.24
C ALA A 275 -24.11 -29.78 -30.75
N ASP A 276 -24.93 -28.76 -31.02
CA ASP A 276 -26.27 -28.92 -31.61
C ASP A 276 -26.20 -29.56 -33.00
N GLY A 277 -25.29 -29.07 -33.86
CA GLY A 277 -25.07 -29.64 -35.19
C GLY A 277 -24.62 -31.09 -35.14
N ALA A 278 -23.72 -31.44 -34.21
CA ALA A 278 -23.26 -32.81 -34.01
C ALA A 278 -24.37 -33.72 -33.45
N ALA A 279 -25.24 -33.22 -32.56
CA ALA A 279 -26.40 -33.96 -32.05
C ALA A 279 -27.41 -34.26 -33.16
N ALA A 280 -27.71 -33.28 -34.01
CA ALA A 280 -28.58 -33.47 -35.17
C ALA A 280 -28.00 -34.50 -36.17
N ALA A 281 -26.69 -34.42 -36.45
CA ALA A 281 -26.00 -35.39 -37.30
C ALA A 281 -26.02 -36.82 -36.71
N ALA A 282 -25.79 -36.94 -35.40
CA ALA A 282 -25.89 -38.22 -34.70
C ALA A 282 -27.32 -38.79 -34.77
N GLN A 283 -28.35 -37.97 -34.54
CA GLN A 283 -29.74 -38.40 -34.64
C GLN A 283 -30.09 -38.90 -36.05
N ALA A 284 -29.65 -38.19 -37.10
CA ALA A 284 -29.83 -38.61 -38.49
C ALA A 284 -29.12 -39.93 -38.78
N ALA A 285 -27.88 -40.10 -38.31
CA ALA A 285 -27.13 -41.34 -38.45
C ALA A 285 -27.81 -42.52 -37.72
N ASN A 286 -28.39 -42.29 -36.54
CA ASN A 286 -29.14 -43.30 -35.80
C ASN A 286 -30.37 -43.78 -36.58
N GLN A 287 -31.09 -42.84 -37.21
CA GLN A 287 -32.24 -43.16 -38.05
C GLN A 287 -31.82 -44.00 -39.27
N GLN A 288 -30.71 -43.64 -39.93
CA GLN A 288 -30.16 -44.42 -41.05
C GLN A 288 -29.71 -45.82 -40.61
N ALA A 289 -29.06 -45.96 -39.45
CA ALA A 289 -28.68 -47.25 -38.91
C ALA A 289 -29.90 -48.13 -38.59
N ALA A 290 -30.97 -47.53 -38.05
CA ALA A 290 -32.24 -48.22 -37.78
C ALA A 290 -32.96 -48.65 -39.08
N GLU A 291 -32.91 -47.84 -40.13
CA GLU A 291 -33.39 -48.20 -41.48
C GLU A 291 -32.57 -49.35 -42.09
N GLY A 292 -31.23 -49.26 -42.01
CA GLY A 292 -30.34 -50.33 -42.43
C GLY A 292 -30.62 -51.64 -41.72
N SER A 293 -30.83 -51.59 -40.40
CA SER A 293 -31.14 -52.78 -39.58
C SER A 293 -32.48 -53.41 -40.00
N ARG A 294 -33.50 -52.59 -40.28
CA ARG A 294 -34.78 -53.08 -40.83
C ARG A 294 -34.60 -53.75 -42.19
N SER A 295 -33.81 -53.15 -43.09
CA SER A 295 -33.52 -53.72 -44.42
C SER A 295 -32.80 -55.07 -44.32
N VAL A 296 -31.76 -55.17 -43.49
CA VAL A 296 -31.01 -56.42 -43.28
C VAL A 296 -31.89 -57.51 -42.67
N ASN A 297 -32.75 -57.16 -41.71
CA ASN A 297 -33.72 -58.11 -41.15
C ASN A 297 -34.73 -58.60 -42.21
N HIS A 298 -35.15 -57.72 -43.12
CA HIS A 298 -36.00 -58.11 -44.25
C HIS A 298 -35.28 -59.06 -45.21
N VAL A 299 -34.05 -58.73 -45.62
CA VAL A 299 -33.20 -59.59 -46.46
C VAL A 299 -32.99 -60.96 -45.82
N ARG A 300 -32.71 -61.02 -44.51
CA ARG A 300 -32.59 -62.26 -43.76
C ARG A 300 -33.88 -63.10 -43.83
N SER A 301 -35.05 -62.46 -43.73
CA SER A 301 -36.33 -63.16 -43.86
C SER A 301 -36.54 -63.74 -45.25
N GLU A 302 -36.17 -63.02 -46.31
CA GLU A 302 -36.30 -63.49 -47.69
C GLU A 302 -35.31 -64.63 -47.99
N ILE A 303 -34.08 -64.53 -47.51
CA ILE A 303 -33.08 -65.60 -47.62
C ILE A 303 -33.55 -66.86 -46.87
N SER A 304 -34.18 -66.71 -45.71
CA SER A 304 -34.73 -67.85 -44.98
C SER A 304 -35.86 -68.55 -45.76
N LYS A 305 -36.71 -67.81 -46.48
CA LYS A 305 -37.72 -68.40 -47.37
C LYS A 305 -37.06 -69.11 -48.55
N LEU A 306 -36.02 -68.51 -49.13
CA LEU A 306 -35.25 -69.11 -50.21
C LEU A 306 -34.58 -70.42 -49.77
N ALA A 307 -34.03 -70.47 -48.55
CA ALA A 307 -33.48 -71.69 -47.97
C ALA A 307 -34.50 -72.83 -47.96
N THR A 308 -35.72 -72.55 -47.47
CA THR A 308 -36.81 -73.52 -47.48
C THR A 308 -37.19 -73.96 -48.89
N GLN A 309 -37.22 -73.04 -49.85
CA GLN A 309 -37.55 -73.36 -51.25
C GLN A 309 -36.48 -74.24 -51.91
N ILE A 310 -35.21 -74.01 -51.60
CA ILE A 310 -34.10 -74.86 -52.09
C ILE A 310 -34.19 -76.25 -51.47
N ASP A 311 -34.46 -76.38 -50.16
CA ASP A 311 -34.63 -77.69 -49.50
C ASP A 311 -35.77 -78.50 -50.15
N VAL A 312 -36.89 -77.84 -50.50
CA VAL A 312 -38.00 -78.49 -51.24
C VAL A 312 -37.55 -78.92 -52.63
N THR A 313 -36.86 -78.04 -53.36
CA THR A 313 -36.40 -78.32 -54.73
C THR A 313 -35.38 -79.45 -54.79
N GLU A 314 -34.47 -79.51 -53.81
CA GLU A 314 -33.52 -80.60 -53.63
C GLU A 314 -34.25 -81.95 -53.47
N THR A 315 -35.32 -81.98 -52.67
CA THR A 315 -36.14 -83.18 -52.46
C THR A 315 -36.79 -83.66 -53.77
N GLU A 316 -37.33 -82.73 -54.57
CA GLU A 316 -37.93 -83.05 -55.89
C GLU A 316 -36.89 -83.56 -56.90
N VAL A 317 -35.70 -82.95 -56.94
CA VAL A 317 -34.60 -83.38 -57.81
C VAL A 317 -34.08 -84.76 -57.39
N GLN A 318 -34.02 -85.04 -56.10
CA GLN A 318 -33.64 -86.36 -55.59
C GLN A 318 -34.68 -87.42 -55.96
N ALA A 319 -35.97 -87.11 -55.83
CA ALA A 319 -37.06 -88.00 -56.26
C ALA A 319 -37.00 -88.28 -57.77
N LEU A 320 -36.71 -87.27 -58.59
CA LEU A 320 -36.53 -87.45 -60.05
C LEU A 320 -35.33 -88.35 -60.37
N ALA A 321 -34.21 -88.21 -59.64
CA ALA A 321 -33.04 -89.05 -59.80
C ALA A 321 -33.38 -90.52 -59.51
N GLU A 322 -34.10 -90.79 -58.42
CA GLU A 322 -34.53 -92.13 -58.01
C GLU A 322 -35.51 -92.75 -59.02
N GLN A 323 -36.52 -92.00 -59.47
CA GLN A 323 -37.47 -92.44 -60.50
C GLN A 323 -36.74 -92.77 -61.82
N SER A 324 -35.78 -91.94 -62.22
CA SER A 324 -34.97 -92.18 -63.43
C SER A 324 -34.09 -93.42 -63.31
N GLU A 325 -33.59 -93.73 -62.11
CA GLU A 325 -32.88 -94.98 -61.84
C GLU A 325 -33.81 -96.20 -61.95
N GLN A 326 -35.02 -96.11 -61.38
CA GLN A 326 -36.03 -97.16 -61.47
C GLN A 326 -36.45 -97.45 -62.91
N ILE A 327 -36.69 -96.41 -63.72
CA ILE A 327 -37.02 -96.57 -65.14
C ILE A 327 -35.86 -97.24 -65.88
N GLY A 328 -34.61 -96.86 -65.58
CA GLY A 328 -33.43 -97.51 -66.14
C GLY A 328 -33.39 -99.03 -65.87
N LYS A 329 -33.70 -99.46 -64.64
CA LYS A 329 -33.79 -100.88 -64.28
C LYS A 329 -34.89 -101.60 -65.05
N VAL A 330 -36.06 -100.96 -65.23
CA VAL A 330 -37.17 -101.54 -66.01
C VAL A 330 -36.78 -101.69 -67.48
N LEU A 331 -36.10 -100.71 -68.08
CA LEU A 331 -35.64 -100.77 -69.47
C LEU A 331 -34.62 -101.89 -69.70
N GLU A 332 -33.73 -102.15 -68.75
CA GLU A 332 -32.80 -103.28 -68.80
C GLU A 332 -33.53 -104.62 -68.86
N VAL A 333 -34.59 -104.79 -68.05
CA VAL A 333 -35.46 -105.97 -68.09
C VAL A 333 -36.18 -106.10 -69.43
N ILE A 334 -36.77 -105.02 -69.94
CA ILE A 334 -37.48 -105.05 -71.24
C ILE A 334 -36.51 -105.40 -72.37
N ARG A 335 -35.30 -104.82 -72.37
CA ARG A 335 -34.26 -105.15 -73.34
C ARG A 335 -33.86 -106.62 -73.26
N SER A 336 -33.67 -107.14 -72.05
CA SER A 336 -33.39 -108.57 -71.84
C SER A 336 -34.52 -109.45 -72.39
N ILE A 337 -35.78 -109.09 -72.17
CA ILE A 337 -36.94 -109.81 -72.74
C ILE A 337 -36.95 -109.71 -74.27
N ALA A 338 -36.67 -108.55 -74.84
CA ALA A 338 -36.60 -108.37 -76.30
C ALA A 338 -35.48 -109.22 -76.92
N ASP A 339 -34.30 -109.26 -76.31
CA ASP A 339 -33.17 -110.10 -76.75
C ASP A 339 -33.51 -111.60 -76.63
N GLN A 340 -34.13 -112.02 -75.53
CA GLN A 340 -34.64 -113.38 -75.37
C GLN A 340 -35.71 -113.74 -76.40
N THR A 341 -36.64 -112.83 -76.68
CA THR A 341 -37.71 -113.01 -77.67
C THR A 341 -37.13 -113.10 -79.08
N ASN A 342 -36.12 -112.30 -79.41
CA ASN A 342 -35.39 -112.37 -80.68
C ASN A 342 -34.67 -113.72 -80.85
N LEU A 343 -34.06 -114.24 -79.79
CA LEU A 343 -33.43 -115.58 -79.78
C LEU A 343 -34.46 -116.71 -79.93
N LEU A 344 -35.60 -116.64 -79.22
CA LEU A 344 -36.69 -117.59 -79.33
C LEU A 344 -37.29 -117.59 -80.74
N ALA A 345 -37.52 -116.41 -81.31
CA ALA A 345 -38.03 -116.23 -82.66
C ALA A 345 -37.05 -116.75 -83.72
N LEU A 346 -35.74 -116.54 -83.53
CA LEU A 346 -34.70 -117.11 -84.38
C LEU A 346 -34.73 -118.65 -84.34
N ASN A 347 -34.82 -119.25 -83.15
CA ASN A 347 -34.94 -120.70 -83.00
C ASN A 347 -36.21 -121.25 -83.67
N ALA A 348 -37.34 -120.54 -83.52
CA ALA A 348 -38.60 -120.90 -84.18
C ALA A 348 -38.52 -120.79 -85.71
N ALA A 349 -37.85 -119.75 -86.24
CA ALA A 349 -37.63 -119.58 -87.68
C ALA A 349 -36.74 -120.71 -88.26
N ILE A 350 -35.70 -121.11 -87.51
CA ILE A 350 -34.83 -122.24 -87.88
C ILE A 350 -35.65 -123.54 -87.93
N GLU A 351 -36.46 -123.82 -86.91
CA GLU A 351 -37.26 -125.05 -86.87
C GLU A 351 -38.39 -125.06 -87.92
N ALA A 352 -38.99 -123.89 -88.21
CA ALA A 352 -39.96 -123.73 -89.29
C ALA A 352 -39.32 -123.96 -90.67
N ALA A 353 -38.09 -123.51 -90.90
CA ALA A 353 -37.34 -123.82 -92.12
C ALA A 353 -37.02 -125.33 -92.22
N ARG A 354 -36.77 -125.98 -91.09
CA ARG A 354 -36.49 -127.42 -90.98
C ARG A 354 -37.71 -128.30 -91.33
N ALA A 355 -38.93 -127.81 -91.07
CA ALA A 355 -40.19 -128.47 -91.39
C ALA A 355 -40.63 -128.32 -92.87
N GLY A 356 -39.86 -127.60 -93.72
CA GLY A 356 -40.13 -127.46 -95.15
C GLY A 356 -41.46 -126.76 -95.47
N GLU A 357 -42.21 -127.28 -96.45
CA GLU A 357 -43.48 -126.68 -96.89
C GLU A 357 -44.56 -126.61 -95.79
N HIS A 358 -44.54 -127.53 -94.83
CA HIS A 358 -45.48 -127.51 -93.68
C HIS A 358 -45.18 -126.40 -92.66
N GLY A 359 -43.95 -125.85 -92.67
CA GLY A 359 -43.50 -124.80 -91.75
C GLY A 359 -43.65 -123.36 -92.26
N ARG A 360 -44.05 -123.16 -93.53
CA ARG A 360 -44.09 -121.82 -94.18
C ARG A 360 -44.89 -120.77 -93.40
N GLY A 361 -46.06 -121.13 -92.88
CA GLY A 361 -46.89 -120.21 -92.09
C GLY A 361 -46.23 -119.83 -90.76
N PHE A 362 -45.55 -120.79 -90.11
CA PHE A 362 -44.81 -120.56 -88.87
C PHE A 362 -43.54 -119.72 -89.10
N ALA A 363 -42.85 -119.90 -90.22
CA ALA A 363 -41.67 -119.11 -90.57
C ALA A 363 -41.99 -117.61 -90.69
N VAL A 364 -43.11 -117.26 -91.34
CA VAL A 364 -43.56 -115.87 -91.47
C VAL A 364 -43.87 -115.25 -90.09
N VAL A 365 -44.54 -115.99 -89.22
CA VAL A 365 -44.82 -115.51 -87.84
C VAL A 365 -43.54 -115.37 -87.04
N ALA A 366 -42.60 -116.32 -87.15
CA ALA A 366 -41.31 -116.25 -86.46
C ALA A 366 -40.46 -115.06 -86.92
N ASP A 367 -40.41 -114.75 -88.22
CA ASP A 367 -39.71 -113.57 -88.74
C ASP A 367 -40.39 -112.26 -88.30
N GLU A 368 -41.73 -112.21 -88.22
CA GLU A 368 -42.45 -111.03 -87.72
C GLU A 368 -42.21 -110.80 -86.22
N VAL A 369 -42.22 -111.87 -85.41
CA VAL A 369 -41.86 -111.80 -83.98
C VAL A 369 -40.40 -111.36 -83.80
N ARG A 370 -39.48 -111.85 -84.65
CA ARG A 370 -38.08 -111.45 -84.63
C ARG A 370 -37.92 -109.97 -84.96
N ASN A 371 -38.61 -109.47 -85.99
CA ASN A 371 -38.60 -108.06 -86.37
C ASN A 371 -39.17 -107.18 -85.24
N LEU A 372 -40.26 -107.59 -84.61
CA LEU A 372 -40.85 -106.89 -83.47
C LEU A 372 -39.91 -106.86 -82.26
N ALA A 373 -39.22 -107.96 -81.97
CA ALA A 373 -38.22 -108.04 -80.91
C ALA A 373 -37.02 -107.13 -81.17
N GLN A 374 -36.53 -107.07 -82.41
CA GLN A 374 -35.46 -106.14 -82.82
C GLN A 374 -35.89 -104.67 -82.72
N LYS A 375 -37.10 -104.33 -83.19
CA LYS A 375 -37.67 -102.98 -83.03
C LYS A 375 -37.84 -102.60 -81.57
N THR A 376 -38.24 -103.54 -80.72
CA THR A 376 -38.34 -103.35 -79.27
C THR A 376 -36.97 -103.09 -78.66
N ALA A 377 -35.96 -103.90 -78.99
CA ALA A 377 -34.58 -103.70 -78.52
C ALA A 377 -34.01 -102.34 -78.95
N LEU A 378 -34.21 -101.94 -80.21
CA LEU A 378 -33.80 -100.62 -80.71
C LEU A 378 -34.50 -99.47 -79.97
N SER A 379 -35.83 -99.58 -79.76
CA SER A 379 -36.61 -98.57 -79.03
C SER A 379 -36.17 -98.48 -77.56
N THR A 380 -35.93 -99.62 -76.90
CA THR A 380 -35.42 -99.61 -75.51
C THR A 380 -34.03 -99.01 -75.41
N ALA A 381 -33.15 -99.19 -76.41
CA ALA A 381 -31.83 -98.57 -76.43
C ALA A 381 -31.92 -97.04 -76.61
N GLU A 382 -32.86 -96.55 -77.42
CA GLU A 382 -33.13 -95.13 -77.57
C GLU A 382 -33.69 -94.51 -76.29
N ILE A 383 -34.67 -95.16 -75.64
CA ILE A 383 -35.20 -94.69 -74.34
C ILE A 383 -34.11 -94.76 -73.27
N GLN A 384 -33.27 -95.79 -73.25
CA GLN A 384 -32.14 -95.90 -72.32
C GLN A 384 -31.20 -94.69 -72.45
N LYS A 385 -30.92 -94.24 -73.68
CA LYS A 385 -30.10 -93.04 -73.91
C LYS A 385 -30.76 -91.79 -73.32
N ILE A 386 -32.07 -91.64 -73.48
CA ILE A 386 -32.85 -90.52 -72.89
C ILE A 386 -32.78 -90.58 -71.36
N ILE A 387 -33.00 -91.76 -70.76
CA ILE A 387 -32.96 -91.96 -69.31
C ILE A 387 -31.55 -91.74 -68.74
N SER A 388 -30.50 -92.19 -69.43
CA SER A 388 -29.12 -91.87 -69.01
C SER A 388 -28.84 -90.37 -69.04
N GLY A 389 -29.38 -89.65 -70.04
CA GLY A 389 -29.34 -88.18 -70.07
C GLY A 389 -30.09 -87.54 -68.89
N LEU A 390 -31.28 -88.07 -68.56
CA LEU A 390 -32.08 -87.61 -67.42
C LEU A 390 -31.38 -87.86 -66.08
N GLN A 391 -30.76 -89.03 -65.89
CA GLN A 391 -29.98 -89.37 -64.70
C GLN A 391 -28.74 -88.47 -64.54
N GLN A 392 -28.06 -88.14 -65.64
CA GLN A 392 -26.94 -87.21 -65.61
C GLN A 392 -27.41 -85.79 -65.27
N GLY A 393 -28.48 -85.32 -65.92
CA GLY A 393 -29.09 -84.02 -65.65
C GLY A 393 -29.56 -83.87 -64.21
N SER A 394 -30.21 -84.90 -63.65
CA SER A 394 -30.66 -84.92 -62.26
C SER A 394 -29.50 -84.85 -61.27
N ARG A 395 -28.38 -85.54 -61.54
CA ARG A 395 -27.17 -85.47 -60.71
C ARG A 395 -26.51 -84.10 -60.75
N GLN A 396 -26.47 -83.46 -61.92
CA GLN A 396 -25.96 -82.09 -62.07
C GLN A 396 -26.87 -81.09 -61.33
N ALA A 397 -28.19 -81.24 -61.45
CA ALA A 397 -29.16 -80.42 -60.72
C ALA A 397 -29.01 -80.57 -59.20
N ALA A 398 -28.81 -81.80 -58.70
CA ALA A 398 -28.60 -82.06 -57.28
C ALA A 398 -27.31 -81.38 -56.75
N ALA A 399 -26.21 -81.47 -57.50
CA ALA A 399 -24.97 -80.78 -57.15
C ALA A 399 -25.13 -79.25 -57.11
N ALA A 400 -25.83 -78.67 -58.10
CA ALA A 400 -26.12 -77.24 -58.13
C ALA A 400 -27.05 -76.80 -56.98
N MET A 401 -28.01 -77.65 -56.57
CA MET A 401 -28.85 -77.39 -55.40
C MET A 401 -28.02 -77.39 -54.11
N GLN A 402 -27.10 -78.35 -53.94
CA GLN A 402 -26.22 -78.38 -52.77
C GLN A 402 -25.35 -77.12 -52.66
N GLU A 403 -24.75 -76.67 -53.77
CA GLU A 403 -23.98 -75.41 -53.81
C GLU A 403 -24.87 -74.19 -53.49
N SER A 404 -26.12 -74.19 -53.97
CA SER A 404 -27.09 -73.14 -53.66
C SER A 404 -27.46 -73.12 -52.17
N ARG A 405 -27.60 -74.28 -51.52
CA ARG A 405 -27.86 -74.39 -50.07
C ARG A 405 -26.70 -73.79 -49.26
N ASP A 406 -25.47 -74.15 -49.61
CA ASP A 406 -24.29 -73.64 -48.92
C ASP A 406 -24.16 -72.12 -49.08
N SER A 407 -24.43 -71.60 -50.28
CA SER A 407 -24.44 -70.16 -50.57
C SER A 407 -25.51 -69.41 -49.76
N VAL A 408 -26.71 -69.96 -49.67
CA VAL A 408 -27.80 -69.39 -48.86
C VAL A 408 -27.44 -69.39 -47.37
N ARG A 409 -26.81 -70.46 -46.87
CA ARG A 409 -26.35 -70.52 -45.48
C ARG A 409 -25.32 -69.43 -45.17
N SER A 410 -24.36 -69.18 -46.07
CA SER A 410 -23.41 -68.06 -45.93
C SER A 410 -24.13 -66.72 -45.89
N CYS A 411 -25.10 -66.49 -46.79
CA CYS A 411 -25.87 -65.24 -46.83
C CYS A 411 -26.64 -64.98 -45.52
N VAL A 412 -27.16 -66.03 -44.87
CA VAL A 412 -27.80 -65.89 -43.53
C VAL A 412 -26.78 -65.46 -42.48
N GLN A 413 -25.60 -66.07 -42.46
CA GLN A 413 -24.53 -65.72 -41.51
C GLN A 413 -24.04 -64.28 -41.71
N ASP A 414 -23.80 -63.87 -42.95
CA ASP A 414 -23.36 -62.51 -43.29
C ASP A 414 -24.43 -61.46 -42.95
N SER A 415 -25.70 -61.79 -43.18
CA SER A 415 -26.83 -60.92 -42.79
C SER A 415 -26.92 -60.75 -41.27
N GLN A 416 -26.68 -61.82 -40.50
CA GLN A 416 -26.68 -61.77 -39.04
C GLN A 416 -25.52 -60.91 -38.51
N ALA A 417 -24.30 -61.13 -39.02
CA ALA A 417 -23.14 -60.32 -38.65
C ALA A 417 -23.34 -58.83 -38.98
N THR A 418 -23.95 -58.53 -40.14
CA THR A 418 -24.28 -57.15 -40.54
C THR A 418 -25.29 -56.51 -39.58
N ALA A 419 -26.31 -57.26 -39.13
CA ALA A 419 -27.28 -56.76 -38.16
C ALA A 419 -26.65 -56.42 -36.81
N GLU A 420 -25.70 -57.23 -36.33
CA GLU A 420 -24.95 -56.99 -35.09
C GLU A 420 -24.04 -55.76 -35.19
N LEU A 421 -23.36 -55.58 -36.33
CA LEU A 421 -22.57 -54.38 -36.60
C LEU A 421 -23.43 -53.12 -36.59
N LEU A 422 -24.60 -53.14 -37.23
CA LEU A 422 -25.54 -52.01 -37.21
C LEU A 422 -26.06 -51.70 -35.80
N GLY A 423 -26.28 -52.72 -34.96
CA GLY A 423 -26.60 -52.55 -33.55
C GLY A 423 -25.49 -51.83 -32.78
N THR A 424 -24.24 -52.21 -33.02
CA THR A 424 -23.06 -51.57 -32.41
C THR A 424 -22.91 -50.12 -32.87
N VAL A 425 -23.13 -49.84 -34.16
CA VAL A 425 -23.13 -48.48 -34.71
C VAL A 425 -24.20 -47.61 -34.04
N ALA A 426 -25.43 -48.10 -33.89
CA ALA A 426 -26.50 -47.38 -33.21
C ALA A 426 -26.14 -47.04 -31.75
N GLN A 427 -25.51 -47.97 -31.03
CA GLN A 427 -25.08 -47.74 -29.64
C GLN A 427 -23.98 -46.68 -29.54
N ASN A 428 -23.01 -46.69 -30.44
CA ASN A 428 -21.97 -45.65 -30.50
C ASN A 428 -22.56 -44.27 -30.81
N ILE A 429 -23.53 -44.20 -31.73
CA ILE A 429 -24.23 -42.96 -32.07
C ILE A 429 -25.03 -42.41 -30.89
N SER A 430 -25.68 -43.30 -30.11
CA SER A 430 -26.34 -42.91 -28.86
C SER A 430 -25.35 -42.29 -27.87
N GLY A 431 -24.13 -42.84 -27.77
CA GLY A 431 -23.06 -42.26 -26.95
C GLY A 431 -22.62 -40.86 -27.42
N ILE A 432 -22.54 -40.64 -28.74
CA ILE A 432 -22.24 -39.32 -29.31
C ILE A 432 -23.34 -38.31 -28.95
N THR A 433 -24.60 -38.71 -29.04
CA THR A 433 -25.74 -37.85 -28.68
C THR A 433 -25.67 -37.42 -27.22
N GLN A 434 -25.42 -38.36 -26.31
CA GLN A 434 -25.26 -38.07 -24.89
C GLN A 434 -24.05 -37.16 -24.60
N MET A 435 -22.94 -37.33 -25.33
CA MET A 435 -21.77 -36.46 -25.19
C MET A 435 -22.10 -35.03 -25.59
N ASN A 436 -22.85 -34.83 -26.67
CA ASN A 436 -23.24 -33.49 -27.13
C ASN A 436 -24.19 -32.81 -26.14
N GLU A 437 -25.08 -33.55 -25.48
CA GLU A 437 -25.92 -33.00 -24.39
C GLU A 437 -25.05 -32.49 -23.22
N LEU A 438 -23.99 -33.21 -22.84
CA LEU A 438 -23.04 -32.78 -21.82
C LEU A 438 -22.25 -31.54 -22.26
N ILE A 439 -21.82 -31.49 -23.53
CA ILE A 439 -21.13 -30.32 -24.09
C ILE A 439 -22.05 -29.08 -24.06
N ALA A 440 -23.33 -29.23 -24.43
CA ALA A 440 -24.32 -28.15 -24.38
C ALA A 440 -24.53 -27.63 -22.95
N ALA A 441 -24.65 -28.53 -21.97
CA ALA A 441 -24.75 -28.16 -20.55
C ALA A 441 -23.50 -27.40 -20.07
N ALA A 442 -22.31 -27.89 -20.41
CA ALA A 442 -21.04 -27.25 -20.04
C ALA A 442 -20.87 -25.87 -20.71
N THR A 443 -21.29 -25.71 -21.96
CA THR A 443 -21.24 -24.40 -22.66
C THR A 443 -22.20 -23.39 -22.03
N HIS A 444 -23.38 -23.82 -21.58
CA HIS A 444 -24.27 -22.94 -20.80
C HIS A 444 -23.65 -22.47 -19.47
N GLU A 445 -22.97 -23.36 -18.75
CA GLU A 445 -22.26 -22.99 -17.52
C GLU A 445 -21.09 -22.03 -17.79
N GLN A 446 -20.34 -22.27 -18.87
CA GLN A 446 -19.28 -21.37 -19.32
C GLN A 446 -19.83 -19.98 -19.70
N ALA A 447 -20.98 -19.92 -20.36
CA ALA A 447 -21.64 -18.65 -20.72
C ALA A 447 -22.01 -17.85 -19.46
N ALA A 448 -22.61 -18.51 -18.46
CA ALA A 448 -22.94 -17.87 -17.18
C ALA A 448 -21.68 -17.35 -16.47
N THR A 449 -20.63 -18.16 -16.39
CA THR A 449 -19.35 -17.78 -15.77
C THR A 449 -18.71 -16.60 -16.51
N SER A 450 -18.74 -16.60 -17.85
CA SER A 450 -18.21 -15.50 -18.67
C SER A 450 -18.94 -14.17 -18.40
N ALA A 451 -20.27 -14.24 -18.22
CA ALA A 451 -21.08 -13.07 -17.87
C ALA A 451 -20.73 -12.52 -16.47
N GLU A 452 -20.54 -13.40 -15.49
CA GLU A 452 -20.10 -13.00 -14.14
C GLU A 452 -18.72 -12.35 -14.16
N VAL A 453 -17.75 -12.92 -14.88
CA VAL A 453 -16.41 -12.34 -15.02
C VAL A 453 -16.49 -10.96 -15.69
N SER A 454 -17.33 -10.79 -16.71
CA SER A 454 -17.55 -9.50 -17.36
C SER A 454 -18.14 -8.46 -16.40
N GLN A 455 -19.06 -8.86 -15.52
CA GLN A 455 -19.58 -7.97 -14.47
C GLN A 455 -18.50 -7.59 -13.45
N HIS A 456 -17.65 -8.54 -13.04
CA HIS A 456 -16.53 -8.26 -12.15
C HIS A 456 -15.52 -7.30 -12.79
N LEU A 457 -15.21 -7.45 -14.09
CA LEU A 457 -14.36 -6.51 -14.82
C LEU A 457 -14.92 -5.09 -14.80
N HIS A 458 -16.23 -4.92 -14.92
CA HIS A 458 -16.85 -3.59 -14.79
C HIS A 458 -16.67 -3.02 -13.37
N SER A 459 -16.82 -3.83 -12.32
CA SER A 459 -16.57 -3.38 -10.95
C SER A 459 -15.10 -2.98 -10.75
N VAL A 460 -14.16 -3.76 -11.27
CA VAL A 460 -12.72 -3.43 -11.18
C VAL A 460 -12.40 -2.15 -11.96
N GLN A 461 -13.07 -1.91 -13.09
CA GLN A 461 -12.96 -0.65 -13.84
C GLN A 461 -13.42 0.56 -13.02
N GLN A 462 -14.53 0.45 -12.31
CA GLN A 462 -15.00 1.52 -11.43
C GLN A 462 -14.00 1.82 -10.32
N VAL A 463 -13.42 0.79 -9.70
CA VAL A 463 -12.37 0.94 -8.69
C VAL A 463 -11.13 1.61 -9.27
N ALA A 464 -10.66 1.20 -10.46
CA ALA A 464 -9.50 1.84 -11.11
C ALA A 464 -9.75 3.33 -11.39
N LYS A 465 -10.96 3.67 -11.87
CA LYS A 465 -11.34 5.07 -12.10
C LYS A 465 -11.41 5.87 -10.79
N GLN A 466 -11.90 5.26 -9.72
CA GLN A 466 -11.93 5.89 -8.40
C GLN A 466 -10.51 6.11 -7.86
N SER A 467 -9.62 5.11 -7.96
CA SER A 467 -8.21 5.24 -7.58
C SER A 467 -7.50 6.37 -8.32
N PHE A 468 -7.81 6.59 -9.60
CA PHE A 468 -7.28 7.73 -10.36
C PHE A 468 -7.77 9.08 -9.78
N GLY A 469 -9.05 9.18 -9.43
CA GLY A 469 -9.61 10.35 -8.76
C GLY A 469 -8.98 10.59 -7.38
N ASP A 470 -8.81 9.53 -6.59
CA ASP A 470 -8.17 9.60 -5.27
C ASP A 470 -6.70 10.00 -5.37
N ALA A 471 -5.98 9.49 -6.38
CA ALA A 471 -4.61 9.94 -6.66
C ALA A 471 -4.56 11.45 -6.96
N SER A 472 -5.48 11.98 -7.77
CA SER A 472 -5.54 13.42 -8.03
C SER A 472 -5.72 14.23 -6.74
N ASN A 473 -6.61 13.79 -5.84
CA ASN A 473 -6.85 14.47 -4.56
C ASN A 473 -5.61 14.41 -3.64
N LEU A 474 -4.97 13.25 -3.55
CA LEU A 474 -3.74 13.07 -2.76
C LEU A 474 -2.57 13.90 -3.27
N ASN A 475 -2.50 14.13 -4.58
CA ASN A 475 -1.49 15.01 -5.16
C ASN A 475 -1.69 16.46 -4.68
N ASP A 476 -2.93 16.93 -4.68
CA ASP A 476 -3.27 18.28 -4.20
C ASP A 476 -2.96 18.42 -2.70
N ASP A 477 -3.31 17.42 -1.89
CA ASP A 477 -2.99 17.38 -0.45
C ASP A 477 -1.48 17.35 -0.20
N GLY A 478 -0.72 16.58 -0.99
CA GLY A 478 0.74 16.55 -0.94
C GLY A 478 1.38 17.90 -1.25
N GLN A 479 0.85 18.62 -2.25
CA GLN A 479 1.28 19.98 -2.56
C GLN A 479 0.97 20.96 -1.43
N GLN A 480 -0.22 20.87 -0.83
CA GLN A 480 -0.59 21.71 0.32
C GLN A 480 0.30 21.45 1.54
N LEU A 481 0.63 20.19 1.84
CA LEU A 481 1.57 19.83 2.90
C LEU A 481 2.96 20.42 2.65
N SER A 482 3.46 20.33 1.42
CA SER A 482 4.76 20.90 1.05
C SER A 482 4.78 22.43 1.24
N GLN A 483 3.72 23.12 0.79
CA GLN A 483 3.56 24.56 1.00
C GLN A 483 3.47 24.94 2.49
N LEU A 484 2.77 24.14 3.30
CA LEU A 484 2.68 24.36 4.75
C LEU A 484 4.03 24.17 5.42
N ALA A 485 4.79 23.14 5.06
CA ALA A 485 6.13 22.91 5.57
C ALA A 485 7.08 24.06 5.22
N ASP A 486 7.05 24.55 3.98
CA ASP A 486 7.86 25.69 3.56
C ASP A 486 7.47 26.98 4.31
N ARG A 487 6.17 27.19 4.56
CA ARG A 487 5.70 28.32 5.37
C ARG A 487 6.19 28.23 6.81
N LEU A 488 6.06 27.07 7.46
CA LEU A 488 6.55 26.85 8.83
C LEU A 488 8.08 27.02 8.89
N SER A 489 8.79 26.49 7.90
CA SER A 489 10.26 26.60 7.81
C SER A 489 10.71 28.06 7.73
N ARG A 490 10.01 28.90 6.96
CA ARG A 490 10.26 30.35 6.92
C ARG A 490 9.99 31.03 8.25
N LEU A 491 8.89 30.68 8.93
CA LEU A 491 8.53 31.27 10.23
C LEU A 491 9.56 30.90 11.31
N THR A 492 9.94 29.63 11.39
CA THR A 492 10.95 29.15 12.34
C THR A 492 12.37 29.58 11.97
N GLY A 493 12.65 29.81 10.68
CA GLY A 493 13.95 30.28 10.19
C GLY A 493 14.36 31.65 10.72
N ARG A 494 13.41 32.41 11.29
CA ARG A 494 13.68 33.66 12.02
C ARG A 494 14.30 33.42 13.40
N PHE A 495 14.29 32.20 13.91
CA PHE A 495 14.85 31.87 15.21
C PHE A 495 16.16 31.12 15.04
N ARG A 496 17.19 31.58 15.74
CA ARG A 496 18.45 30.86 15.89
C ARG A 496 18.43 30.09 17.20
N VAL A 497 18.35 28.77 17.09
CA VAL A 497 18.27 27.84 18.21
C VAL A 497 19.64 27.26 18.58
N SER A 498 19.75 26.71 19.80
CA SER A 498 20.99 26.16 20.39
C SER A 498 21.38 24.78 19.87
N ARG A 499 21.16 24.46 18.58
CA ARG A 499 21.34 23.12 17.98
C ARG A 499 20.47 22.00 18.55
#